data_AF-A0A2N2CJX4-F1
#
_entry.id   AF-A0A2N2CJX4-F1
#
_cell.length_a   1.000
_cell.length_b   1.000
_cell.length_c   1.000
_cell.angle_alpha   90.00
_cell.angle_beta   90.00
_cell.angle_gamma   90.00
#
_symmetry.space_group_name_H-M   'P 1'
#
loop_
_entity.id
_entity.type
_entity.pdbx_description
1 polymer ?
#
loop_
_entity_poly.entity_id
_entity_poly.type
_entity_poly.pdbx_seq_one_letter_code
_entity_poly.pdbx_strand_id
1 'polypeptide(L)'
;MKKYKICCLTYSKLYDITEKAISLLNDEEIEVINVQCRHNHIYDTVKQQNNNGTEVFIAGGSTLVIFKDSYDLPIIPIEPSYLDYIECINKASRISNHIAIVTYLTPLDFDLSLIGNLLNVQITNVVYEYSYDLSNKLLESGCKVVIGTSFAVEISLNLNLSGLLVYPGEDVIVKTIYTAKSFAREIRK
;
A
#
# COMPACT_ATOMS: atom_id res chain seq x y z
N MET A 1 -20.97 -7.48 23.76
CA MET A 1 -20.04 -6.33 23.79
C MET A 1 -20.15 -5.59 22.45
N LYS A 2 -20.02 -4.26 22.40
CA LYS A 2 -20.07 -3.52 21.12
C LYS A 2 -18.82 -3.87 20.29
N LYS A 3 -19.00 -4.37 19.07
CA LYS A 3 -17.88 -4.71 18.17
C LYS A 3 -17.02 -3.48 17.85
N TYR A 4 -15.74 -3.67 17.59
CA TYR A 4 -14.85 -2.64 17.06
C TYR A 4 -15.10 -2.46 15.57
N LYS A 5 -15.47 -1.25 15.16
CA LYS A 5 -15.82 -0.94 13.77
C LYS A 5 -14.62 -0.42 13.00
N ILE A 6 -14.20 -1.19 11.99
CA ILE A 6 -13.02 -0.90 11.17
C ILE A 6 -13.47 -0.72 9.71
N CYS A 7 -13.01 0.35 9.06
CA CYS A 7 -13.30 0.60 7.65
C CYS A 7 -12.02 0.56 6.80
N CYS A 8 -11.93 -0.42 5.91
CA CYS A 8 -10.89 -0.47 4.88
C CYS A 8 -11.32 0.38 3.68
N LEU A 9 -10.50 1.37 3.33
CA LEU A 9 -10.67 2.23 2.16
C LEU A 9 -9.71 1.75 1.06
N THR A 10 -10.19 0.87 0.18
CA THR A 10 -9.36 0.21 -0.83
C THR A 10 -9.99 0.28 -2.21
N TYR A 11 -9.26 -0.06 -3.26
CA TYR A 11 -9.78 -0.07 -4.63
C TYR A 11 -9.02 -1.05 -5.52
N SER A 12 -9.65 -1.43 -6.64
CA SER A 12 -9.08 -2.34 -7.64
C SER A 12 -8.54 -3.62 -6.99
N LYS A 13 -7.34 -4.10 -7.36
CA LYS A 13 -6.78 -5.34 -6.82
C LYS A 13 -6.59 -5.35 -5.29
N LEU A 14 -6.33 -4.20 -4.66
CA LEU A 14 -6.22 -4.15 -3.19
C LEU A 14 -7.58 -4.40 -2.53
N TYR A 15 -8.68 -4.01 -3.18
CA TYR A 15 -10.03 -4.34 -2.72
C TYR A 15 -10.26 -5.85 -2.70
N ASP A 16 -9.91 -6.54 -3.79
CA ASP A 16 -10.09 -8.00 -3.88
C ASP A 16 -9.25 -8.76 -2.84
N ILE A 17 -8.01 -8.33 -2.62
CA ILE A 17 -7.13 -8.92 -1.57
C ILE A 17 -7.73 -8.68 -0.19
N THR A 18 -8.31 -7.49 0.04
CA THR A 18 -8.91 -7.14 1.32
C THR A 18 -10.19 -7.93 1.59
N GLU A 19 -11.05 -8.13 0.60
CA GLU A 19 -12.23 -8.99 0.72
C GLU A 19 -11.86 -10.42 1.12
N LYS A 20 -10.84 -10.99 0.45
CA LYS A 20 -10.33 -12.32 0.78
C LYS A 20 -9.81 -12.38 2.21
N ALA A 21 -8.96 -11.43 2.59
CA ALA A 21 -8.44 -11.33 3.95
C ALA A 21 -9.57 -11.23 5.00
N ILE A 22 -10.62 -10.44 4.74
CA ILE A 22 -11.79 -10.31 5.62
C ILE A 22 -12.52 -11.64 5.76
N SER A 23 -12.69 -12.39 4.67
CA SER A 23 -13.35 -13.71 4.71
C SER A 23 -12.59 -14.77 5.51
N LEU A 24 -11.29 -14.57 5.73
CA LEU A 24 -10.44 -15.43 6.56
C LEU A 24 -10.45 -15.04 8.04
N LEU A 25 -11.09 -13.92 8.41
CA LEU A 25 -11.18 -13.49 9.79
C LEU A 25 -12.14 -14.38 10.59
N ASN A 26 -11.71 -14.77 11.78
CA ASN A 26 -12.53 -15.50 12.74
C ASN A 26 -12.49 -14.80 14.10
N ASP A 27 -13.08 -13.60 14.16
CA ASP A 27 -13.08 -12.76 15.35
C ASP A 27 -14.44 -12.03 15.48
N GLU A 28 -15.22 -12.43 16.48
CA GLU A 28 -16.57 -11.89 16.71
C GLU A 28 -16.57 -10.47 17.30
N GLU A 29 -15.43 -10.00 17.79
CA GLU A 29 -15.31 -8.68 18.41
C GLU A 29 -15.08 -7.57 17.38
N ILE A 30 -14.84 -7.91 16.12
CA ILE A 30 -14.62 -6.94 15.02
C ILE A 30 -15.76 -6.93 14.02
N GLU A 31 -16.06 -5.75 13.51
CA GLU A 31 -16.92 -5.50 12.37
C GLU A 31 -16.06 -4.77 11.34
N VAL A 32 -15.67 -5.47 10.28
CA VAL A 32 -14.84 -4.90 9.21
C VAL A 32 -15.70 -4.69 7.98
N ILE A 33 -15.67 -3.47 7.45
CA ILE A 33 -16.24 -3.16 6.15
C ILE A 33 -15.12 -2.74 5.20
N ASN A 34 -15.20 -3.18 3.96
CA ASN A 34 -14.31 -2.73 2.91
C ASN A 34 -15.13 -1.89 1.93
N VAL A 35 -14.68 -0.66 1.70
CA VAL A 35 -15.39 0.28 0.85
C VAL A 35 -14.50 0.64 -0.32
N GLN A 36 -15.06 0.49 -1.52
CA GLN A 36 -14.38 0.88 -2.73
C GLN A 36 -14.21 2.41 -2.78
N CYS A 37 -12.99 2.86 -2.55
CA CYS A 37 -12.68 4.27 -2.36
C CYS A 37 -11.56 4.71 -3.31
N ARG A 38 -11.94 5.42 -4.37
CA ARG A 38 -11.02 6.13 -5.27
C ARG A 38 -10.90 7.60 -4.84
N HIS A 39 -9.88 8.28 -5.34
CA HIS A 39 -9.58 9.69 -5.03
C HIS A 39 -10.79 10.62 -5.06
N ASN A 40 -11.69 10.48 -6.04
CA ASN A 40 -12.83 11.38 -6.24
C ASN A 40 -13.99 11.17 -5.25
N HIS A 41 -13.99 10.08 -4.49
CA HIS A 41 -15.07 9.73 -3.56
C HIS A 41 -14.62 9.65 -2.10
N ILE A 42 -13.34 9.92 -1.81
CA ILE A 42 -12.79 9.77 -0.47
C ILE A 42 -13.52 10.64 0.56
N TYR A 43 -13.86 11.88 0.20
CA TYR A 43 -14.46 12.81 1.15
C TYR A 43 -15.84 12.36 1.63
N ASP A 44 -16.71 11.98 0.69
CA ASP A 44 -18.06 11.48 0.99
C ASP A 44 -18.00 10.13 1.72
N THR A 45 -17.10 9.25 1.27
CA THR A 45 -16.93 7.92 1.86
C THR A 45 -16.49 8.00 3.32
N VAL A 46 -15.44 8.77 3.62
CA VAL A 46 -14.94 8.94 4.99
C VAL A 46 -16.01 9.55 5.88
N LYS A 47 -16.70 10.60 5.41
CA LYS A 47 -17.80 11.23 6.16
C LYS A 47 -18.92 10.24 6.47
N GLN A 48 -19.37 9.47 5.49
CA GLN A 48 -20.42 8.47 5.67
C GLN A 48 -20.00 7.40 6.68
N GLN A 49 -18.78 6.86 6.56
CA GLN A 49 -18.33 5.78 7.43
C GLN A 49 -18.00 6.26 8.85
N ASN A 50 -17.53 7.50 9.01
CA ASN A 50 -17.39 8.13 10.31
C ASN A 50 -18.76 8.28 11.00
N ASN A 51 -19.78 8.76 10.27
CA ASN A 51 -21.14 8.86 10.80
C ASN A 51 -21.75 7.49 11.17
N ASN A 52 -21.33 6.41 10.50
CA ASN A 52 -21.73 5.02 10.82
C ASN A 52 -20.99 4.44 12.05
N GLY A 53 -20.11 5.23 12.66
CA GLY A 53 -19.38 4.89 13.88
C GLY A 53 -18.11 4.08 13.63
N THR A 54 -17.47 4.24 12.47
CA THR A 54 -16.12 3.71 12.24
C THR A 54 -15.16 4.29 13.28
N GLU A 55 -14.39 3.43 13.93
CA GLU A 55 -13.44 3.82 14.97
C GLU A 55 -12.03 3.93 14.43
N VAL A 56 -11.67 3.07 13.47
CA VAL A 56 -10.35 3.07 12.84
C VAL A 56 -10.49 2.80 11.35
N PHE A 57 -9.86 3.65 10.55
CA PHE A 57 -9.74 3.48 9.11
C PHE A 57 -8.47 2.70 8.76
N ILE A 58 -8.49 2.02 7.63
CA ILE A 58 -7.32 1.35 7.06
C ILE A 58 -7.22 1.76 5.60
N ALA A 59 -6.06 2.23 5.15
CA ALA A 59 -5.84 2.57 3.74
C ALA A 59 -4.38 2.39 3.34
N GLY A 60 -4.14 2.15 2.05
CA GLY A 60 -2.81 2.13 1.46
C GLY A 60 -2.66 3.16 0.34
N GLY A 61 -1.42 3.37 -0.11
CA GLY A 61 -1.10 4.18 -1.29
C GLY A 61 -1.63 5.61 -1.20
N SER A 62 -2.17 6.12 -2.31
CA SER A 62 -2.62 7.50 -2.39
C SER A 62 -3.88 7.81 -1.57
N THR A 63 -4.74 6.81 -1.32
CA THR A 63 -5.90 6.97 -0.43
C THR A 63 -5.44 7.31 0.99
N LEU A 64 -4.38 6.68 1.49
CA LEU A 64 -3.77 6.98 2.79
C LEU A 64 -3.24 8.42 2.85
N VAL A 65 -2.55 8.87 1.79
CA VAL A 65 -1.99 10.22 1.73
C VAL A 65 -3.10 11.26 1.81
N ILE A 66 -4.11 11.17 0.95
CA ILE A 66 -5.23 12.12 0.96
C ILE A 66 -5.96 12.10 2.29
N PHE A 67 -6.16 10.91 2.88
CA PHE A 67 -6.82 10.80 4.18
C PHE A 67 -6.06 11.57 5.26
N LYS A 68 -4.73 11.35 5.37
CA LYS A 68 -3.88 12.03 6.36
C LYS A 68 -3.83 13.54 6.17
N ASP A 69 -3.88 14.01 4.92
CA ASP A 69 -3.89 15.45 4.62
C ASP A 69 -5.24 16.11 4.93
N SER A 70 -6.34 15.34 4.95
CA SER A 70 -7.70 15.86 5.04
C SER A 70 -8.40 15.63 6.38
N TYR A 71 -7.93 14.68 7.19
CA TYR A 71 -8.62 14.22 8.39
C TYR A 71 -7.68 13.95 9.56
N ASP A 72 -8.14 14.34 10.75
CA ASP A 72 -7.56 13.95 12.04
C ASP A 72 -8.36 12.78 12.65
N LEU A 73 -8.49 11.69 11.88
CA LEU A 73 -9.21 10.49 12.27
C LEU A 73 -8.24 9.30 12.40
N PRO A 74 -8.49 8.34 13.31
CA PRO A 74 -7.69 7.14 13.46
C PRO A 74 -7.50 6.37 12.15
N ILE A 75 -6.25 6.18 11.71
CA ILE A 75 -5.94 5.43 10.49
C ILE A 75 -4.69 4.56 10.66
N ILE A 76 -4.76 3.32 10.17
CA ILE A 76 -3.61 2.41 10.08
C ILE A 76 -3.25 2.21 8.60
N PRO A 77 -1.96 2.41 8.21
CA PRO A 77 -1.53 2.22 6.84
C PRO A 77 -1.51 0.75 6.44
N ILE A 78 -1.84 0.45 5.18
CA ILE A 78 -1.52 -0.81 4.53
C ILE A 78 -0.23 -0.63 3.76
N GLU A 79 0.80 -1.37 4.14
CA GLU A 79 2.12 -1.34 3.50
C GLU A 79 2.53 -2.74 3.07
N PRO A 80 2.98 -2.94 1.81
CA PRO A 80 3.55 -4.22 1.41
C PRO A 80 4.73 -4.60 2.29
N SER A 81 4.78 -5.87 2.67
CA SER A 81 5.86 -6.47 3.45
C SER A 81 7.11 -6.72 2.61
N TYR A 82 8.21 -7.08 3.28
CA TYR A 82 9.45 -7.51 2.63
C TYR A 82 9.22 -8.72 1.70
N LEU A 83 8.34 -9.65 2.06
CA LEU A 83 8.00 -10.80 1.20
C LEU A 83 7.31 -10.36 -0.08
N ASP A 84 6.38 -9.41 0.01
CA ASP A 84 5.68 -8.85 -1.15
C ASP A 84 6.66 -8.19 -2.14
N TYR A 85 7.66 -7.47 -1.61
CA TYR A 85 8.73 -6.91 -2.43
C TYR A 85 9.61 -7.99 -3.05
N ILE A 86 10.04 -9.00 -2.29
CA ILE A 86 10.88 -10.10 -2.81
C ILE A 86 10.17 -10.82 -3.96
N GLU A 87 8.88 -11.13 -3.81
CA GLU A 87 8.08 -11.73 -4.87
C GLU A 87 8.01 -10.84 -6.11
N CYS A 88 7.85 -9.54 -5.93
CA CYS A 88 7.76 -8.59 -7.03
C CYS A 88 9.11 -8.40 -7.73
N ILE A 89 10.22 -8.36 -6.98
CA ILE A 89 11.59 -8.32 -7.51
C ILE A 89 11.87 -9.58 -8.33
N ASN A 90 11.47 -10.76 -7.86
CA ASN A 90 11.60 -12.00 -8.62
C ASN A 90 10.77 -12.02 -9.92
N LYS A 91 9.66 -11.28 -9.98
CA LYS A 91 8.89 -11.08 -11.22
C LYS A 91 9.60 -10.09 -12.14
N ALA A 92 10.12 -8.99 -11.60
CA ALA A 92 10.86 -7.97 -12.33
C ALA A 92 12.17 -8.50 -12.94
N SER A 93 12.89 -9.38 -12.23
CA SER A 93 14.15 -9.96 -12.69
C SER A 93 14.03 -10.77 -13.98
N ARG A 94 12.83 -11.27 -14.28
CA ARG A 94 12.51 -11.97 -15.53
C ARG A 94 12.35 -11.04 -16.73
N ILE A 95 12.19 -9.74 -16.48
CA ILE A 95 12.04 -8.69 -17.48
C ILE A 95 13.38 -7.97 -17.68
N SER A 96 14.07 -7.60 -16.59
CA SER A 96 15.39 -6.98 -16.64
C SER A 96 16.15 -7.16 -15.34
N ASN A 97 17.48 -7.08 -15.43
CA ASN A 97 18.38 -7.02 -14.28
C ASN A 97 18.58 -5.61 -13.71
N HIS A 98 17.97 -4.55 -14.27
CA HIS A 98 18.04 -3.18 -13.75
C HIS A 98 16.66 -2.75 -13.25
N ILE A 99 16.45 -2.82 -11.94
CA ILE A 99 15.15 -2.66 -11.29
C ILE A 99 15.17 -1.38 -10.44
N ALA A 100 14.16 -0.54 -10.59
CA ALA A 100 13.88 0.54 -9.65
C ALA A 100 12.70 0.13 -8.76
N ILE A 101 12.82 0.34 -7.45
CA ILE A 101 11.69 0.29 -6.52
C ILE A 101 11.36 1.71 -6.10
N VAL A 102 10.14 2.16 -6.35
CA VAL A 102 9.70 3.53 -6.09
C VAL A 102 8.95 3.60 -4.76
N THR A 103 9.42 4.47 -3.86
CA THR A 103 8.76 4.77 -2.58
C THR A 103 8.54 6.27 -2.39
N TYR A 104 7.53 6.61 -1.58
CA TYR A 104 7.13 7.98 -1.30
C TYR A 104 7.69 8.43 0.06
N LEU A 105 8.37 9.58 0.09
CA LEU A 105 9.00 10.26 1.25
C LEU A 105 10.10 9.49 1.99
N THR A 106 9.98 8.18 2.08
CA THR A 106 10.84 7.33 2.90
C THR A 106 11.45 6.21 2.06
N PRO A 107 12.73 5.88 2.28
CA PRO A 107 13.35 4.73 1.63
C PRO A 107 12.80 3.43 2.22
N LEU A 108 12.97 2.35 1.47
CA LEU A 108 12.75 1.01 2.00
C LEU A 108 13.77 0.67 3.08
N ASP A 109 13.28 0.12 4.19
CA ASP A 109 14.11 -0.32 5.31
C ASP A 109 14.49 -1.81 5.19
N PHE A 110 15.08 -2.20 4.04
CA PHE A 110 15.68 -3.52 3.88
C PHE A 110 16.89 -3.48 2.93
N ASP A 111 17.83 -4.41 3.15
CA ASP A 111 19.07 -4.48 2.37
C ASP A 111 18.81 -5.00 0.94
N LEU A 112 18.60 -4.05 0.03
CA LEU A 112 18.42 -4.33 -1.40
C LEU A 112 19.66 -4.94 -2.06
N SER A 113 20.86 -4.72 -1.50
CA SER A 113 22.09 -5.26 -2.06
C SER A 113 22.17 -6.78 -1.89
N LEU A 114 21.74 -7.28 -0.72
CA LEU A 114 21.64 -8.71 -0.46
C LEU A 114 20.69 -9.40 -1.46
N ILE A 115 19.50 -8.84 -1.64
CA ILE A 115 18.49 -9.38 -2.58
C ILE A 115 19.02 -9.30 -4.02
N GLY A 116 19.63 -8.18 -4.39
CA GLY A 116 20.25 -7.98 -5.70
C GLY A 116 21.31 -9.03 -6.01
N ASN A 117 22.19 -9.32 -5.05
CA ASN A 117 23.22 -10.36 -5.19
C ASN A 117 22.61 -11.76 -5.36
N LEU A 118 21.59 -12.10 -4.56
CA LEU A 118 20.94 -13.42 -4.62
C LEU A 118 20.22 -13.66 -5.95
N LEU A 119 19.60 -12.62 -6.52
CA LEU A 119 18.84 -12.70 -7.76
C LEU A 119 19.64 -12.26 -9.00
N ASN A 120 20.91 -11.89 -8.83
CA ASN A 120 21.78 -11.35 -9.87
C ASN A 120 21.16 -10.15 -10.62
N VAL A 121 20.64 -9.18 -9.85
CA VAL A 121 20.02 -7.95 -10.35
C VAL A 121 20.57 -6.72 -9.61
N GLN A 122 20.57 -5.59 -10.30
CA GLN A 122 20.80 -4.27 -9.71
C GLN A 122 19.46 -3.67 -9.30
N ILE A 123 19.35 -3.28 -8.03
CA ILE A 123 18.13 -2.71 -7.47
C ILE A 123 18.44 -1.33 -6.91
N THR A 124 17.71 -0.33 -7.37
CA THR A 124 17.80 1.05 -6.87
C THR A 124 16.48 1.43 -6.21
N ASN A 125 16.51 1.89 -4.97
CA ASN A 125 15.33 2.53 -4.38
C ASN A 125 15.27 4.00 -4.81
N VAL A 126 14.28 4.33 -5.63
CA VAL A 126 13.99 5.69 -6.07
C VAL A 126 12.94 6.29 -5.14
N VAL A 127 13.36 7.23 -4.29
CA VAL A 127 12.47 7.92 -3.36
C VAL A 127 12.01 9.24 -3.96
N TYR A 128 10.70 9.49 -3.97
CA TYR A 128 10.14 10.76 -4.43
C TYR A 128 9.33 11.46 -3.33
N GLU A 129 9.35 12.79 -3.37
CA GLU A 129 8.53 13.65 -2.51
C GLU A 129 7.49 14.39 -3.35
N TYR A 130 7.88 14.82 -4.55
CA TYR A 130 6.99 15.53 -5.46
C TYR A 130 6.77 14.73 -6.74
N SER A 131 5.53 14.63 -7.17
CA SER A 131 5.14 13.86 -8.36
C SER A 131 5.90 14.26 -9.63
N TYR A 132 6.27 15.54 -9.77
CA TYR A 132 6.99 16.07 -10.93
C TYR A 132 8.46 15.61 -11.01
N ASP A 133 9.06 15.17 -9.90
CA ASP A 133 10.48 14.77 -9.87
C ASP A 133 10.69 13.31 -10.30
N LEU A 134 9.65 12.48 -10.22
CA LEU A 134 9.76 11.03 -10.32
C LEU A 134 10.27 10.58 -11.69
N SER A 135 9.81 11.24 -12.76
CA SER A 135 10.24 10.92 -14.13
C SER A 135 11.74 11.07 -14.32
N ASN A 136 12.32 12.17 -13.82
CA ASN A 136 13.76 12.43 -13.95
C ASN A 136 14.56 11.41 -13.13
N LYS A 137 14.13 11.14 -11.88
CA LYS A 137 14.79 10.15 -11.03
C LYS A 137 14.77 8.74 -11.64
N LEU A 138 13.67 8.35 -12.27
CA LEU A 138 13.56 7.07 -12.97
C LEU A 138 14.51 6.99 -14.18
N LEU A 139 14.62 8.06 -14.96
CA LEU A 139 15.56 8.13 -16.09
C LEU A 139 17.03 8.06 -15.61
N GLU A 140 17.37 8.82 -14.57
CA GLU A 140 18.72 8.85 -13.98
C GLU A 140 19.12 7.50 -13.37
N SER A 141 18.16 6.73 -12.85
CA SER A 141 18.42 5.40 -12.27
C SER A 141 18.91 4.36 -13.29
N GLY A 142 18.71 4.60 -14.59
CA GLY A 142 19.04 3.65 -15.65
C GLY A 142 18.20 2.37 -15.66
N CYS A 143 17.15 2.29 -14.82
CA CYS A 143 16.32 1.10 -14.71
C CYS A 143 15.55 0.80 -16.00
N LYS A 144 15.08 -0.44 -16.13
CA LYS A 144 14.20 -0.91 -17.21
C LYS A 144 12.85 -1.41 -16.69
N VAL A 145 12.79 -1.73 -15.40
CA VAL A 145 11.58 -2.21 -14.72
C VAL A 145 11.41 -1.42 -13.44
N VAL A 146 10.19 -0.93 -13.22
CA VAL A 146 9.79 -0.17 -12.04
C VAL A 146 8.82 -1.01 -11.20
N ILE A 147 9.08 -1.12 -9.90
CA ILE A 147 8.17 -1.69 -8.91
C ILE A 147 7.62 -0.54 -8.07
N GLY A 148 6.31 -0.44 -7.90
CA GLY A 148 5.73 0.60 -7.04
C GLY A 148 4.21 0.63 -7.03
N THR A 149 3.67 1.78 -6.64
CA THR A 149 2.22 2.05 -6.65
C THR A 149 1.71 2.32 -8.07
N SER A 150 0.39 2.51 -8.22
CA SER A 150 -0.22 2.87 -9.52
C SER A 150 0.38 4.12 -10.15
N PHE A 151 0.73 5.12 -9.34
CA PHE A 151 1.36 6.34 -9.83
C PHE A 151 2.76 6.07 -10.41
N ALA A 152 3.60 5.31 -9.71
CA ALA A 152 4.94 4.97 -10.19
C ALA A 152 4.90 4.14 -11.49
N VAL A 153 3.97 3.19 -11.57
CA VAL A 153 3.78 2.36 -12.78
C VAL A 153 3.25 3.19 -13.94
N GLU A 154 2.34 4.13 -13.72
CA GLU A 154 1.88 5.05 -14.76
C GLU A 154 3.03 5.88 -15.35
N ILE A 155 3.84 6.48 -14.48
CA ILE A 155 5.03 7.25 -14.90
C ILE A 155 6.02 6.35 -15.64
N SER A 156 6.27 5.12 -15.18
CA SER A 156 7.21 4.20 -15.85
C SER A 156 6.76 3.88 -17.27
N LEU A 157 5.46 3.63 -17.48
CA LEU A 157 4.91 3.32 -18.80
C LEU A 157 5.04 4.52 -19.75
N ASN A 158 4.82 5.75 -19.27
CA ASN A 158 5.01 6.98 -20.05
C ASN A 158 6.48 7.18 -20.48
N LEU A 159 7.43 6.60 -19.76
CA LEU A 159 8.86 6.61 -20.09
C LEU A 159 9.30 5.40 -20.94
N ASN A 160 8.37 4.58 -21.42
CA ASN A 160 8.64 3.31 -22.11
C ASN A 160 9.42 2.29 -21.27
N LEU A 161 9.24 2.33 -19.94
CA LEU A 161 9.76 1.35 -18.99
C LEU A 161 8.67 0.32 -18.66
N SER A 162 9.08 -0.87 -18.22
CA SER A 162 8.13 -1.85 -17.67
C SER A 162 7.72 -1.45 -16.25
N GLY A 163 6.46 -1.68 -15.88
CA GLY A 163 5.95 -1.37 -14.54
C GLY A 163 5.27 -2.57 -13.89
N LEU A 164 5.56 -2.82 -12.63
CA LEU A 164 4.94 -3.84 -11.79
C LEU A 164 4.36 -3.22 -10.52
N LEU A 165 3.10 -3.52 -10.25
CA LEU A 165 2.45 -3.11 -9.01
C LEU A 165 2.85 -4.03 -7.88
N VAL A 166 3.34 -3.46 -6.79
CA VAL A 166 3.51 -4.18 -5.53
C VAL A 166 2.23 -4.07 -4.71
N TYR A 167 1.73 -5.21 -4.25
CA TYR A 167 0.54 -5.32 -3.41
C TYR A 167 0.89 -6.13 -2.17
N PRO A 168 0.29 -5.78 -1.01
CA PRO A 168 0.40 -6.59 0.19
C PRO A 168 -0.26 -7.95 -0.02
N GLY A 169 0.28 -8.98 0.64
CA GLY A 169 -0.38 -10.26 0.82
C GLY A 169 -1.62 -10.19 1.70
N GLU A 170 -2.45 -11.24 1.66
CA GLU A 170 -3.65 -11.35 2.50
C GLU A 170 -3.30 -11.36 4.00
N ASP A 171 -2.17 -11.97 4.36
CA ASP A 171 -1.63 -12.03 5.72
C ASP A 171 -1.30 -10.64 6.28
N VAL A 172 -0.76 -9.75 5.43
CA VAL A 172 -0.50 -8.36 5.79
C VAL A 172 -1.81 -7.64 6.10
N ILE A 173 -2.85 -7.81 5.28
CA ILE A 173 -4.16 -7.19 5.53
C ILE A 173 -4.76 -7.70 6.84
N VAL A 174 -4.76 -9.01 7.07
CA VAL A 174 -5.26 -9.60 8.33
C VAL A 174 -4.52 -9.01 9.54
N LYS A 175 -3.18 -8.93 9.48
CA LYS A 175 -2.38 -8.32 10.55
C LYS A 175 -2.72 -6.84 10.77
N THR A 176 -2.93 -6.08 9.70
CA THR A 176 -3.32 -4.67 9.78
C THR A 176 -4.70 -4.50 10.44
N ILE A 177 -5.66 -5.38 10.14
CA ILE A 177 -6.98 -5.39 10.78
C ILE A 177 -6.87 -5.66 12.29
N TYR A 178 -6.06 -6.63 12.72
CA TYR A 178 -5.83 -6.87 14.15
C TYR A 178 -5.08 -5.71 14.85
N THR A 179 -4.21 -5.02 14.12
CA THR A 179 -3.55 -3.80 14.60
C THR A 179 -4.58 -2.70 14.81
N ALA A 180 -5.49 -2.48 13.85
CA ALA A 180 -6.59 -1.54 13.99
C ALA A 180 -7.55 -1.89 15.14
N LYS A 181 -7.84 -3.18 15.36
CA LYS A 181 -8.61 -3.63 16.54
C LYS A 181 -7.92 -3.23 17.84
N SER A 182 -6.62 -3.48 17.93
CA SER A 182 -5.83 -3.16 19.12
C SER A 182 -5.82 -1.66 19.39
N PHE A 183 -5.70 -0.85 18.34
CA PHE A 183 -5.76 0.61 18.41
C PHE A 183 -7.17 1.11 18.82
N ALA A 184 -8.24 0.56 18.23
CA ALA A 184 -9.61 0.89 18.61
C ALA A 184 -9.89 0.59 20.10
N ARG A 185 -9.36 -0.53 20.59
CA ARG A 185 -9.43 -0.88 22.02
C ARG A 185 -8.72 0.12 22.91
N GLU A 186 -7.60 0.69 22.47
CA GLU A 186 -6.88 1.73 23.23
C GLU A 186 -7.62 3.05 23.24
N ILE A 187 -8.20 3.46 22.11
CA ILE A 187 -8.99 4.72 22.02
C ILE A 187 -10.25 4.67 22.90
N ARG A 188 -10.84 3.48 23.12
CA ARG A 188 -12.01 3.30 24.00
C ARG A 188 -11.71 3.40 25.50
N LYS A 189 -10.44 3.29 25.92
CA LYS A 189 -10.07 3.36 27.33
C LYS A 189 -10.19 4.79 27.85
#